data_AF-A0A8T6A279-F1
#
_entry.id   AF-A0A8T6A279-F1
#
_cell.length_a   1.000
_cell.length_b   1.000
_cell.length_c   1.000
_cell.angle_alpha   90.00
_cell.angle_beta   90.00
_cell.angle_gamma   90.00
#
_symmetry.space_group_name_H-M   'P 1'
#
loop_
_entity.id
_entity.type
_entity.pdbx_description
1 polymer ?
#
loop_
_entity_poly.entity_id
_entity_poly.type
_entity_poly.pdbx_seq_one_letter_code
_entity_poly.pdbx_strand_id
1 'polypeptide(L)'
;MNCQRYFCFVNGIVEIRTAPEEYQNKPVLVGSQSDGLLIIDNHADIEEGIFSTLHIGNGYNGAVDVINGAALHMDNRSGSAPLIVGAFGNDIAGKLNISGRNSIVSYRDTPSSSGHNESIYVGFGPGATGWINIFNGGVFEVLNSTNIYVGSDTPGGGDGSIVIDGSNSKMTADFSEAYVGLYGNGDISLKNGGQLSASNLYIGGNGRAIVNISGTDSRLIANMITISGSSGAPGIYIADQGILNVDNYINITTANDTKGKLFINSDMPGTIESKGILFGVGKAELIFKHNSDNYAFSSPLISKNTGNGIINAESGETHLTGDNTDYSGLLNILPTASIDISSQKNIGKSV
;
A
#
# COMPACT_ATOMS: atom_id res chain seq x y z
N MET A 1 -11.34 28.57 7.60
CA MET A 1 -10.77 28.32 6.26
C MET A 1 -10.78 29.61 5.47
N ASN A 2 -9.74 29.90 4.69
CA ASN A 2 -9.70 31.08 3.82
C ASN A 2 -9.64 30.63 2.36
N CYS A 3 -10.66 30.95 1.57
CA CYS A 3 -10.72 30.56 0.17
C CYS A 3 -10.45 31.76 -0.75
N GLN A 4 -9.39 31.62 -1.55
CA GLN A 4 -9.01 32.57 -2.58
C GLN A 4 -9.50 32.08 -3.95
N ARG A 5 -9.07 32.77 -5.02
CA ARG A 5 -9.50 32.48 -6.39
C ARG A 5 -9.28 31.02 -6.80
N TYR A 6 -8.13 30.44 -6.44
CA TYR A 6 -7.71 29.11 -6.90
C TYR A 6 -7.64 28.05 -5.80
N PHE A 7 -7.45 28.44 -4.54
CA PHE A 7 -7.18 27.52 -3.44
C PHE A 7 -7.95 27.93 -2.19
N CYS A 8 -8.28 26.93 -1.37
CA CYS A 8 -8.67 27.13 0.01
C CYS A 8 -7.52 26.78 0.94
N PHE A 9 -7.33 27.55 2.01
CA PHE A 9 -6.20 27.43 2.92
C PHE A 9 -6.68 27.10 4.34
N VAL A 10 -5.98 26.14 4.96
CA VAL A 10 -6.11 25.77 6.37
C VAL A 10 -4.72 25.94 7.02
N ASN A 11 -4.54 27.09 7.67
CA ASN A 11 -3.32 27.52 8.35
C ASN A 11 -3.71 27.86 9.80
N GLY A 12 -3.64 26.87 10.69
CA GLY A 12 -4.35 26.82 11.97
C GLY A 12 -5.42 25.72 12.00
N ILE A 13 -6.27 25.73 13.03
CA ILE A 13 -7.32 24.72 13.21
C ILE A 13 -8.62 25.20 12.55
N VAL A 14 -9.21 24.34 11.72
CA VAL A 14 -10.53 24.52 11.10
C VAL A 14 -11.35 23.27 11.35
N GLU A 15 -12.57 23.44 11.84
CA GLU A 15 -13.50 22.34 12.09
C GLU A 15 -14.77 22.52 11.24
N ILE A 16 -15.20 21.45 10.57
CA ILE A 16 -16.42 21.38 9.76
C ILE A 16 -17.32 20.32 10.39
N ARG A 17 -18.42 20.77 11.02
CA ARG A 17 -19.46 19.91 11.63
C ARG A 17 -20.73 19.80 10.80
N THR A 18 -20.83 20.60 9.75
CA THR A 18 -21.93 20.65 8.79
C THR A 18 -21.37 21.00 7.43
N ALA A 19 -21.89 20.37 6.37
CA ALA A 19 -21.46 20.60 5.01
C ALA A 19 -21.55 22.10 4.64
N PRO A 20 -20.47 22.73 4.13
CA PRO A 20 -20.51 24.11 3.70
C PRO A 20 -21.24 24.26 2.35
N GLU A 21 -22.17 25.21 2.25
CA GLU A 21 -22.96 25.44 1.02
C GLU A 21 -22.19 26.19 -0.09
N GLU A 22 -21.05 26.86 0.22
CA GLU A 22 -20.45 27.89 -0.64
C GLU A 22 -19.05 27.60 -1.20
N TYR A 23 -18.57 26.35 -1.24
CA TYR A 23 -17.28 26.06 -1.89
C TYR A 23 -17.43 25.54 -3.32
N GLN A 24 -16.80 26.25 -4.25
CA GLN A 24 -16.71 25.87 -5.65
C GLN A 24 -15.47 25.00 -5.83
N ASN A 25 -15.64 23.68 -5.95
CA ASN A 25 -14.67 22.65 -6.33
C ASN A 25 -13.19 23.09 -6.40
N LYS A 26 -12.60 23.39 -5.24
CA LYS A 26 -11.24 23.94 -5.13
C LYS A 26 -10.32 22.97 -4.39
N PRO A 27 -9.01 22.96 -4.71
CA PRO A 27 -8.04 22.28 -3.89
C PRO A 27 -7.94 22.96 -2.52
N VAL A 28 -7.86 22.16 -1.46
CA VAL A 28 -7.61 22.63 -0.09
C VAL A 28 -6.17 22.35 0.27
N LEU A 29 -5.43 23.40 0.63
CA LEU A 29 -4.05 23.33 1.10
C LEU A 29 -4.06 23.42 2.63
N VAL A 30 -3.59 22.36 3.29
CA VAL A 30 -3.54 22.25 4.74
C VAL A 30 -2.09 22.28 5.18
N GLY A 31 -1.71 23.28 5.97
CA GLY A 31 -0.32 23.46 6.38
C GLY A 31 0.54 24.07 5.28
N SER A 32 0.18 25.25 4.76
CA SER A 32 0.89 25.88 3.63
C SER A 32 1.62 27.19 3.95
N GLN A 33 1.18 27.93 4.97
CA GLN A 33 1.83 29.16 5.44
C GLN A 33 2.23 29.06 6.92
N SER A 34 1.59 28.16 7.64
CA SER A 34 1.84 27.75 9.02
C SER A 34 1.25 26.35 9.19
N ASP A 35 1.54 25.67 10.29
CA ASP A 35 0.90 24.39 10.59
C ASP A 35 -0.63 24.48 10.51
N GLY A 36 -1.26 23.43 9.98
CA GLY A 36 -2.69 23.39 9.67
C GLY A 36 -3.34 22.08 10.11
N LEU A 37 -4.57 22.19 10.62
CA LEU A 37 -5.41 21.05 10.98
C LEU A 37 -6.83 21.29 10.47
N LEU A 38 -7.31 20.42 9.59
CA LEU A 38 -8.71 20.37 9.16
C LEU A 38 -9.40 19.18 9.83
N ILE A 39 -10.47 19.43 10.56
CA ILE A 39 -11.28 18.40 11.22
C ILE A 39 -12.65 18.38 10.52
N ILE A 40 -13.06 17.23 10.02
CA ILE A 40 -14.39 16.96 9.49
C ILE A 40 -15.03 15.93 10.41
N ASP A 41 -16.11 16.33 11.08
CA ASP A 41 -16.64 15.64 12.25
C ASP A 41 -18.19 15.62 12.24
N ASN A 42 -18.77 14.89 13.18
CA ASN A 42 -20.20 14.94 13.53
C ASN A 42 -21.11 14.61 12.33
N HIS A 43 -20.79 13.55 11.60
CA HIS A 43 -21.55 13.13 10.41
C HIS A 43 -21.66 14.21 9.32
N ALA A 44 -20.76 15.20 9.30
CA ALA A 44 -20.68 16.14 8.20
C ALA A 44 -20.36 15.39 6.90
N ASP A 45 -21.12 15.68 5.85
CA ASP A 45 -20.93 15.08 4.53
C ASP A 45 -20.44 16.16 3.56
N ILE A 46 -19.15 16.13 3.23
CA ILE A 46 -18.57 17.02 2.23
C ILE A 46 -18.71 16.35 0.87
N GLU A 47 -19.78 16.69 0.17
CA GLU A 47 -20.13 16.13 -1.14
C GLU A 47 -19.11 16.46 -2.25
N GLU A 48 -19.14 15.65 -3.32
CA GLU A 48 -18.33 15.86 -4.52
C GLU A 48 -18.57 17.27 -5.10
N GLY A 49 -17.49 17.96 -5.45
CA GLY A 49 -17.56 19.31 -6.01
C GLY A 49 -17.48 20.44 -4.97
N ILE A 50 -17.41 20.12 -3.67
CA ILE A 50 -17.04 21.09 -2.64
C ILE A 50 -15.51 21.24 -2.60
N PHE A 51 -14.80 20.14 -2.36
CA PHE A 51 -13.33 20.07 -2.44
C PHE A 51 -12.92 19.22 -3.64
N SER A 52 -12.02 19.76 -4.48
CA SER A 52 -11.53 19.00 -5.64
C SER A 52 -10.46 17.99 -5.25
N THR A 53 -9.54 18.40 -4.38
CA THR A 53 -8.45 17.58 -3.85
C THR A 53 -7.90 18.21 -2.56
N LEU A 54 -6.97 17.53 -1.90
CA LEU A 54 -6.21 18.03 -0.76
C LEU A 54 -4.71 18.02 -1.04
N HIS A 55 -3.99 19.06 -0.62
CA HIS A 55 -2.57 18.97 -0.34
C HIS A 55 -2.36 19.14 1.17
N ILE A 56 -1.90 18.10 1.82
CA ILE A 56 -1.75 18.05 3.28
C ILE A 56 -0.27 18.06 3.62
N GLY A 57 0.15 19.01 4.45
CA GLY A 57 1.56 19.24 4.74
C GLY A 57 2.25 19.79 3.50
N ASN A 58 1.95 21.04 3.15
CA ASN A 58 2.38 21.70 1.92
C ASN A 58 3.41 22.81 2.24
N GLY A 59 4.58 22.42 2.73
CA GLY A 59 5.63 23.34 3.21
C GLY A 59 5.61 23.63 4.71
N TYR A 60 4.51 23.34 5.41
CA TYR A 60 4.43 23.25 6.88
C TYR A 60 3.75 21.93 7.27
N ASN A 61 3.60 21.64 8.56
CA ASN A 61 2.87 20.44 8.97
C ASN A 61 1.38 20.59 8.69
N GLY A 62 0.77 19.56 8.12
CA GLY A 62 -0.65 19.53 7.83
C GLY A 62 -1.28 18.23 8.30
N ALA A 63 -2.49 18.32 8.81
CA ALA A 63 -3.31 17.17 9.15
C ALA A 63 -4.76 17.37 8.73
N VAL A 64 -5.39 16.29 8.26
CA VAL A 64 -6.83 16.22 8.00
C VAL A 64 -7.39 15.03 8.75
N ASP A 65 -8.37 15.28 9.60
CA ASP A 65 -9.08 14.27 10.37
C ASP A 65 -10.51 14.15 9.85
N VAL A 66 -10.88 12.98 9.34
CA VAL A 66 -12.26 12.62 8.98
C VAL A 66 -12.76 11.60 9.98
N ILE A 67 -13.63 12.04 10.89
CA ILE A 67 -13.94 11.32 12.13
C ILE A 67 -15.44 11.29 12.46
N ASN A 68 -15.78 10.42 13.42
CA ASN A 68 -17.14 10.23 13.97
C ASN A 68 -18.23 10.16 12.90
N GLY A 69 -17.99 9.38 11.85
CA GLY A 69 -18.96 9.11 10.80
C GLY A 69 -19.14 10.22 9.78
N ALA A 70 -18.19 11.16 9.70
CA ALA A 70 -18.13 12.18 8.67
C ALA A 70 -17.63 11.62 7.33
N ALA A 71 -18.01 12.26 6.23
CA ALA A 71 -17.59 11.90 4.89
C ALA A 71 -16.92 13.07 4.17
N LEU A 72 -15.89 12.74 3.39
CA LEU A 72 -15.21 13.66 2.48
C LEU A 72 -15.11 13.02 1.09
N HIS A 73 -15.83 13.60 0.13
CA HIS A 73 -15.86 13.14 -1.25
C HIS A 73 -15.11 14.14 -2.15
N MET A 74 -13.92 13.75 -2.61
CA MET A 74 -13.10 14.54 -3.53
C MET A 74 -13.32 14.14 -4.98
N ASP A 75 -13.45 15.14 -5.86
CA ASP A 75 -13.53 14.95 -7.32
C ASP A 75 -12.65 15.96 -8.07
N ASN A 76 -11.51 15.47 -8.56
CA ASN A 76 -10.52 16.27 -9.29
C ASN A 76 -10.93 16.51 -10.76
N ARG A 77 -12.04 17.20 -10.98
CA ARG A 77 -12.56 17.52 -12.32
C ARG A 77 -11.68 18.45 -13.15
N SER A 78 -10.82 19.22 -12.49
CA SER A 78 -9.93 20.16 -13.18
C SER A 78 -8.68 19.48 -13.72
N GLY A 79 -8.37 18.25 -13.29
CA GLY A 79 -7.13 17.54 -13.62
C GLY A 79 -5.88 18.39 -13.35
N SER A 80 -5.95 19.28 -12.34
CA SER A 80 -4.95 20.33 -12.12
C SER A 80 -4.17 20.16 -10.81
N ALA A 81 -4.62 19.29 -9.91
CA ALA A 81 -3.97 19.08 -8.62
C ALA A 81 -4.21 17.65 -8.12
N PRO A 82 -3.15 16.85 -7.89
CA PRO A 82 -3.26 15.52 -7.29
C PRO A 82 -3.68 15.58 -5.81
N LEU A 83 -4.07 14.44 -5.24
CA LEU A 83 -4.11 14.30 -3.78
C LEU A 83 -2.68 14.12 -3.28
N ILE A 84 -2.22 15.03 -2.42
CA ILE A 84 -0.86 15.01 -1.89
C ILE A 84 -0.92 14.96 -0.37
N VAL A 85 -0.23 13.98 0.20
CA VAL A 85 -0.05 13.83 1.66
C VAL A 85 1.44 13.86 1.94
N GLY A 86 1.93 15.01 2.42
CA GLY A 86 3.34 15.31 2.69
C GLY A 86 4.09 15.74 1.43
N ALA A 87 4.30 17.05 1.25
CA ALA A 87 5.11 17.60 0.17
C ALA A 87 5.74 18.98 0.41
N PHE A 88 6.76 19.28 -0.40
CA PHE A 88 7.33 20.62 -0.61
C PHE A 88 7.86 21.34 0.65
N GLY A 89 8.68 20.67 1.46
CA GLY A 89 9.38 21.30 2.57
C GLY A 89 10.43 20.39 3.22
N ASN A 90 11.29 20.96 4.07
CA ASN A 90 12.28 20.21 4.84
C ASN A 90 11.67 19.75 6.17
N ASP A 91 11.70 18.46 6.45
CA ASP A 91 11.18 17.85 7.68
C ASP A 91 9.70 18.15 7.93
N ILE A 92 8.88 18.09 6.87
CA ILE A 92 7.45 18.39 6.92
C ILE A 92 6.61 17.12 6.96
N ALA A 93 5.50 17.19 7.69
CA ALA A 93 4.55 16.09 7.85
C ALA A 93 3.19 16.41 7.24
N GLY A 94 2.68 15.54 6.37
CA GLY A 94 1.29 15.54 5.93
C GLY A 94 0.56 14.29 6.45
N LYS A 95 -0.61 14.46 7.08
CA LYS A 95 -1.37 13.34 7.65
C LYS A 95 -2.83 13.38 7.22
N LEU A 96 -3.32 12.31 6.62
CA LEU A 96 -4.75 12.05 6.43
C LEU A 96 -5.18 10.94 7.39
N ASN A 97 -6.00 11.28 8.37
CA ASN A 97 -6.56 10.33 9.33
C ASN A 97 -8.04 10.12 9.04
N ILE A 98 -8.43 8.85 8.88
CA ILE A 98 -9.80 8.44 8.64
C ILE A 98 -10.15 7.48 9.76
N SER A 99 -10.96 7.92 10.73
CA SER A 99 -11.17 7.13 11.94
C SER A 99 -12.61 7.07 12.39
N GLY A 100 -13.04 5.87 12.76
CA GLY A 100 -14.38 5.63 13.27
C GLY A 100 -15.31 5.06 12.22
N ARG A 101 -16.34 4.36 12.69
CA ARG A 101 -17.35 3.74 11.84
C ARG A 101 -18.04 4.80 10.97
N ASN A 102 -18.17 4.49 9.69
CA ASN A 102 -18.76 5.35 8.65
C ASN A 102 -17.96 6.62 8.36
N SER A 103 -16.74 6.77 8.89
CA SER A 103 -15.85 7.85 8.47
C SER A 103 -15.26 7.49 7.11
N ILE A 104 -15.57 8.27 6.08
CA ILE A 104 -15.27 7.92 4.69
C ILE A 104 -14.49 9.05 4.03
N VAL A 105 -13.40 8.69 3.35
CA VAL A 105 -12.82 9.54 2.32
C VAL A 105 -12.99 8.83 0.99
N SER A 106 -13.47 9.53 -0.03
CA SER A 106 -13.44 9.02 -1.39
C SER A 106 -12.69 9.98 -2.30
N TYR A 107 -11.97 9.42 -3.26
CA TYR A 107 -11.24 10.17 -4.27
C TYR A 107 -11.63 9.68 -5.66
N ARG A 108 -12.03 10.61 -6.52
CA ARG A 108 -12.26 10.42 -7.94
C ARG A 108 -11.39 11.40 -8.70
N ASP A 109 -10.69 10.89 -9.72
CA ASP A 109 -9.99 11.74 -10.67
C ASP A 109 -10.75 11.79 -12.00
N THR A 110 -11.64 12.76 -12.16
CA THR A 110 -12.41 12.89 -13.40
C THR A 110 -11.50 13.52 -14.48
N PRO A 111 -11.15 12.80 -15.56
CA PRO A 111 -10.16 13.26 -16.52
C PRO A 111 -10.52 14.64 -17.05
N SER A 112 -9.57 15.57 -16.98
CA SER A 112 -9.75 16.87 -17.63
C SER A 112 -9.79 16.69 -19.15
N SER A 113 -10.28 17.70 -19.87
CA SER A 113 -10.26 17.71 -21.35
C SER A 113 -8.84 17.62 -21.95
N SER A 114 -7.79 17.71 -21.13
CA SER A 114 -6.39 17.52 -21.53
C SER A 114 -5.88 16.09 -21.40
N GLY A 115 -6.68 15.16 -20.85
CA GLY A 115 -6.35 13.73 -20.77
C GLY A 115 -5.31 13.37 -19.70
N HIS A 116 -4.96 14.29 -18.81
CA HIS A 116 -4.11 14.00 -17.66
C HIS A 116 -4.95 13.36 -16.54
N ASN A 117 -4.54 12.19 -16.08
CA ASN A 117 -4.98 11.64 -14.80
C ASN A 117 -3.96 12.02 -13.73
N GLU A 118 -4.43 12.62 -12.65
CA GLU A 118 -3.61 12.97 -11.50
C GLU A 118 -3.53 11.79 -10.53
N SER A 119 -2.36 11.64 -9.92
CA SER A 119 -2.06 10.53 -9.01
C SER A 119 -2.35 10.88 -7.56
N ILE A 120 -2.35 9.89 -6.67
CA ILE A 120 -2.32 10.09 -5.22
C ILE A 120 -0.87 9.92 -4.77
N TYR A 121 -0.34 10.91 -4.03
CA TYR A 121 1.02 10.86 -3.50
C TYR A 121 1.02 10.85 -1.97
N VAL A 122 1.77 9.93 -1.40
CA VAL A 122 2.05 9.85 0.04
C VAL A 122 3.57 9.95 0.21
N GLY A 123 4.06 11.08 0.71
CA GLY A 123 5.49 11.39 0.78
C GLY A 123 6.07 11.80 -0.58
N PHE A 124 5.57 12.89 -1.17
CA PHE A 124 5.91 13.31 -2.53
C PHE A 124 7.31 13.92 -2.66
N GLY A 125 7.67 14.85 -1.77
CA GLY A 125 8.85 15.71 -1.91
C GLY A 125 10.05 15.29 -1.04
N PRO A 126 11.28 15.72 -1.38
CA PRO A 126 12.46 15.49 -0.55
C PRO A 126 12.26 16.01 0.88
N GLY A 127 12.57 15.19 1.88
CA GLY A 127 12.43 15.56 3.30
C GLY A 127 10.98 15.65 3.79
N ALA A 128 9.99 15.30 2.95
CA ALA A 128 8.60 15.22 3.34
C ALA A 128 8.25 13.82 3.82
N THR A 129 7.38 13.74 4.82
CA THR A 129 6.75 12.48 5.23
C THR A 129 5.24 12.57 5.10
N GLY A 130 4.65 11.59 4.42
CA GLY A 130 3.23 11.43 4.24
C GLY A 130 2.67 10.24 5.00
N TRP A 131 1.54 10.42 5.67
CA TRP A 131 0.80 9.32 6.29
C TRP A 131 -0.67 9.33 5.88
N ILE A 132 -1.15 8.21 5.36
CA ILE A 132 -2.58 7.90 5.30
C ILE A 132 -2.87 6.85 6.36
N ASN A 133 -3.72 7.19 7.30
CA ASN A 133 -4.05 6.39 8.47
C ASN A 133 -5.54 6.07 8.46
N ILE A 134 -5.90 4.79 8.42
CA ILE A 134 -7.27 4.31 8.35
C ILE A 134 -7.52 3.42 9.57
N PHE A 135 -8.32 3.91 10.51
CA PHE A 135 -8.46 3.33 11.83
C PHE A 135 -9.91 3.12 12.25
N ASN A 136 -10.14 2.19 13.17
CA ASN A 136 -11.41 2.04 13.88
C ASN A 136 -12.66 1.98 12.97
N GLY A 137 -12.55 1.34 11.80
CA GLY A 137 -13.65 1.22 10.83
C GLY A 137 -13.78 2.36 9.82
N GLY A 138 -12.76 3.23 9.70
CA GLY A 138 -12.67 4.23 8.65
C GLY A 138 -12.46 3.61 7.27
N VAL A 139 -12.82 4.33 6.21
CA VAL A 139 -12.74 3.82 4.83
C VAL A 139 -12.12 4.86 3.90
N PHE A 140 -11.18 4.43 3.06
CA PHE A 140 -10.67 5.21 1.93
C PHE A 140 -11.00 4.52 0.59
N GLU A 141 -11.72 5.21 -0.29
CA GLU A 141 -12.14 4.66 -1.59
C GLU A 141 -11.56 5.46 -2.75
N VAL A 142 -10.79 4.81 -3.61
CA VAL A 142 -10.32 5.35 -4.89
C VAL A 142 -11.25 4.83 -5.98
N LEU A 143 -12.10 5.72 -6.49
CA LEU A 143 -13.31 5.36 -7.22
C LEU A 143 -13.09 5.08 -8.72
N ASN A 144 -11.91 5.36 -9.25
CA ASN A 144 -11.53 5.10 -10.63
C ASN A 144 -10.03 4.81 -10.77
N SER A 145 -9.55 4.70 -12.00
CA SER A 145 -8.15 4.36 -12.27
C SER A 145 -7.23 5.55 -12.00
N THR A 146 -6.50 5.47 -10.90
CA THR A 146 -5.57 6.48 -10.40
C THR A 146 -4.30 5.80 -9.91
N ASN A 147 -3.13 6.30 -10.27
CA ASN A 147 -1.90 5.76 -9.69
C ASN A 147 -1.73 6.25 -8.25
N ILE A 148 -1.29 5.36 -7.37
CA ILE A 148 -1.01 5.67 -5.96
C ILE A 148 0.48 5.46 -5.72
N TYR A 149 1.20 6.51 -5.32
CA TYR A 149 2.62 6.44 -5.01
C TYR A 149 2.85 6.63 -3.52
N VAL A 150 3.40 5.59 -2.88
CA VAL A 150 3.86 5.60 -1.49
C VAL A 150 5.37 5.76 -1.51
N GLY A 151 5.85 6.98 -1.27
CA GLY A 151 7.26 7.40 -1.36
C GLY A 151 7.61 8.28 -2.57
N SER A 152 6.67 8.57 -3.49
CA SER A 152 6.86 9.37 -4.72
C SER A 152 7.28 8.61 -5.99
N ASP A 153 6.98 9.21 -7.13
CA ASP A 153 7.29 8.81 -8.50
C ASP A 153 8.47 9.60 -9.12
N THR A 154 9.13 10.45 -8.32
CA THR A 154 10.26 11.27 -8.76
C THR A 154 11.52 11.05 -7.91
N PRO A 155 12.73 11.11 -8.52
CA PRO A 155 13.98 11.02 -7.77
C PRO A 155 14.08 12.05 -6.65
N GLY A 156 14.55 11.61 -5.47
CA GLY A 156 14.57 12.45 -4.27
C GLY A 156 13.22 12.50 -3.55
N GLY A 157 12.29 11.59 -3.87
CA GLY A 157 11.02 11.41 -3.17
C GLY A 157 11.16 11.28 -1.65
N GLY A 158 10.05 11.56 -0.96
CA GLY A 158 9.97 11.54 0.51
C GLY A 158 9.70 10.16 1.09
N ASP A 159 9.27 10.14 2.34
CA ASP A 159 8.84 8.93 3.04
C ASP A 159 7.31 8.85 3.02
N GLY A 160 6.76 7.79 2.45
CA GLY A 160 5.33 7.54 2.41
C GLY A 160 4.92 6.36 3.27
N SER A 161 3.82 6.49 4.01
CA SER A 161 3.25 5.39 4.78
C SER A 161 1.73 5.33 4.69
N ILE A 162 1.20 4.14 4.41
CA ILE A 162 -0.23 3.84 4.53
C ILE A 162 -0.41 2.80 5.65
N VAL A 163 -1.23 3.13 6.65
CA VAL A 163 -1.56 2.23 7.76
C VAL A 163 -3.05 2.00 7.78
N ILE A 164 -3.46 0.73 7.73
CA ILE A 164 -4.85 0.29 7.84
C ILE A 164 -4.93 -0.62 9.05
N ASP A 165 -5.51 -0.12 10.13
CA ASP A 165 -5.50 -0.79 11.43
C ASP A 165 -6.92 -0.89 12.01
N GLY A 166 -7.30 -2.09 12.42
CA GLY A 166 -8.56 -2.37 13.09
C GLY A 166 -9.62 -2.96 12.18
N SER A 167 -10.58 -3.65 12.81
CA SER A 167 -11.66 -4.32 12.11
C SER A 167 -12.51 -3.32 11.31
N ASN A 168 -12.87 -3.71 10.09
CA ASN A 168 -13.61 -2.89 9.11
C ASN A 168 -12.87 -1.63 8.61
N SER A 169 -11.62 -1.40 9.03
CA SER A 169 -10.79 -0.36 8.40
C SER A 169 -10.39 -0.83 7.01
N LYS A 170 -10.67 -0.03 5.97
CA LYS A 170 -10.50 -0.48 4.58
C LYS A 170 -9.96 0.62 3.66
N MET A 171 -9.06 0.23 2.75
CA MET A 171 -8.76 0.98 1.54
C MET A 171 -9.17 0.16 0.31
N THR A 172 -9.92 0.77 -0.61
CA THR A 172 -10.32 0.14 -1.89
C THR A 172 -9.77 0.95 -3.05
N ALA A 173 -9.04 0.28 -3.94
CA ALA A 173 -8.34 0.87 -5.08
C ALA A 173 -8.35 -0.11 -6.27
N ASP A 174 -9.49 -0.78 -6.50
CA ASP A 174 -9.61 -1.96 -7.38
C ASP A 174 -9.30 -1.70 -8.86
N PHE A 175 -9.31 -0.44 -9.29
CA PHE A 175 -8.98 -0.02 -10.66
C PHE A 175 -7.64 0.70 -10.77
N SER A 176 -6.93 0.79 -9.65
CA SER A 176 -5.78 1.66 -9.45
C SER A 176 -4.51 0.84 -9.26
N GLU A 177 -3.41 1.34 -9.82
CA GLU A 177 -2.09 0.78 -9.60
C GLU A 177 -1.43 1.47 -8.41
N ALA A 178 -0.89 0.69 -7.48
CA ALA A 178 -0.16 1.19 -6.33
C ALA A 178 1.33 0.88 -6.46
N TYR A 179 2.16 1.89 -6.22
CA TYR A 179 3.61 1.85 -6.30
C TYR A 179 4.17 2.17 -4.91
N VAL A 180 4.94 1.26 -4.35
CA VAL A 180 5.54 1.38 -3.02
C VAL A 180 7.04 1.43 -3.17
N GLY A 181 7.64 2.53 -2.74
CA GLY A 181 9.08 2.72 -2.75
C GLY A 181 9.70 2.88 -4.14
N LEU A 182 8.98 3.48 -5.10
CA LEU A 182 9.47 3.64 -6.46
C LEU A 182 10.73 4.54 -6.51
N TYR A 183 10.70 5.71 -5.86
CA TYR A 183 11.89 6.57 -5.71
C TYR A 183 12.22 6.96 -4.27
N GLY A 184 11.26 7.48 -3.49
CA GLY A 184 11.41 7.63 -2.04
C GLY A 184 10.99 6.37 -1.30
N ASN A 185 11.05 6.38 0.03
CA ASN A 185 10.73 5.17 0.79
C ASN A 185 9.22 5.01 0.93
N GLY A 186 8.72 3.79 0.79
CA GLY A 186 7.31 3.46 0.90
C GLY A 186 7.03 2.31 1.85
N ASP A 187 6.02 2.48 2.69
CA ASP A 187 5.55 1.46 3.62
C ASP A 187 4.03 1.32 3.56
N ILE A 188 3.53 0.07 3.47
CA ILE A 188 2.11 -0.24 3.70
C ILE A 188 2.01 -1.22 4.87
N SER A 189 1.09 -0.98 5.80
CA SER A 189 0.85 -1.89 6.91
C SER A 189 -0.63 -2.16 7.13
N LEU A 190 -0.99 -3.44 7.14
CA LEU A 190 -2.34 -3.93 7.41
C LEU A 190 -2.32 -4.68 8.75
N LYS A 191 -3.09 -4.21 9.72
CA LYS A 191 -3.07 -4.73 11.10
C LYS A 191 -4.46 -4.92 11.68
N ASN A 192 -4.60 -5.86 12.60
CA ASN A 192 -5.78 -6.05 13.44
C ASN A 192 -7.13 -6.08 12.65
N GLY A 193 -7.15 -6.71 11.48
CA GLY A 193 -8.35 -6.79 10.63
C GLY A 193 -8.46 -5.72 9.54
N GLY A 194 -7.42 -4.90 9.35
CA GLY A 194 -7.33 -3.90 8.30
C GLY A 194 -7.17 -4.49 6.89
N GLN A 195 -7.82 -3.88 5.90
CA GLN A 195 -7.92 -4.46 4.56
C GLN A 195 -7.53 -3.48 3.45
N LEU A 196 -6.74 -3.96 2.49
CA LEU A 196 -6.41 -3.24 1.25
C LEU A 196 -6.81 -4.10 0.05
N SER A 197 -7.53 -3.50 -0.90
CA SER A 197 -7.77 -4.07 -2.22
C SER A 197 -7.26 -3.12 -3.29
N ALA A 198 -6.50 -3.62 -4.27
CA ALA A 198 -5.93 -2.83 -5.36
C ALA A 198 -5.95 -3.61 -6.68
N SER A 199 -5.81 -2.94 -7.83
CA SER A 199 -5.62 -3.64 -9.10
C SER A 199 -4.24 -4.31 -9.12
N ASN A 200 -3.17 -3.52 -9.31
CA ASN A 200 -1.81 -4.02 -9.31
C ASN A 200 -1.00 -3.34 -8.22
N LEU A 201 -0.08 -4.08 -7.61
CA LEU A 201 0.84 -3.55 -6.62
C LEU A 201 2.29 -3.77 -7.07
N TYR A 202 3.05 -2.68 -7.19
CA TYR A 202 4.47 -2.69 -7.53
C TYR A 202 5.26 -2.27 -6.29
N ILE A 203 6.10 -3.15 -5.79
CA ILE A 203 6.83 -2.99 -4.53
C ILE A 203 8.32 -3.01 -4.85
N GLY A 204 8.94 -1.85 -4.71
CA GLY A 204 10.34 -1.62 -4.99
C GLY A 204 10.58 -0.70 -6.17
N GLY A 205 11.84 -0.28 -6.26
CA GLY A 205 12.34 0.67 -7.24
C GLY A 205 13.73 1.12 -6.80
N ASN A 206 13.87 2.42 -6.55
CA ASN A 206 15.08 3.04 -6.01
C ASN A 206 14.94 3.40 -4.52
N GLY A 207 13.73 3.39 -3.96
CA GLY A 207 13.50 3.57 -2.53
C GLY A 207 13.40 2.24 -1.78
N ARG A 208 13.38 2.31 -0.44
CA ARG A 208 12.98 1.17 0.40
C ARG A 208 11.49 0.92 0.21
N ALA A 209 11.08 -0.34 0.07
CA ALA A 209 9.67 -0.70 -0.06
C ALA A 209 9.31 -1.90 0.82
N ILE A 210 8.38 -1.71 1.76
CA ILE A 210 7.94 -2.77 2.66
C ILE A 210 6.42 -2.80 2.73
N VAL A 211 5.84 -4.00 2.63
CA VAL A 211 4.43 -4.23 2.90
C VAL A 211 4.31 -5.26 4.02
N ASN A 212 3.61 -4.91 5.10
CA ASN A 212 3.35 -5.80 6.23
C ASN A 212 1.87 -6.15 6.29
N ILE A 213 1.57 -7.43 6.42
CA ILE A 213 0.22 -7.97 6.61
C ILE A 213 0.25 -8.82 7.88
N SER A 214 -0.30 -8.30 8.97
CA SER A 214 -0.24 -8.99 10.27
C SER A 214 -1.54 -8.93 11.04
N GLY A 215 -1.89 -10.01 11.72
CA GLY A 215 -3.08 -10.10 12.55
C GLY A 215 -4.24 -10.77 11.83
N THR A 216 -5.11 -11.40 12.62
CA THR A 216 -6.32 -12.06 12.13
C THR A 216 -7.17 -11.09 11.30
N ASP A 217 -7.67 -11.58 10.17
CA ASP A 217 -8.48 -10.84 9.19
C ASP A 217 -7.80 -9.65 8.50
N SER A 218 -6.53 -9.36 8.80
CA SER A 218 -5.76 -8.40 8.03
C SER A 218 -5.50 -8.96 6.63
N ARG A 219 -5.96 -8.26 5.59
CA ARG A 219 -6.00 -8.83 4.24
C ARG A 219 -5.53 -7.85 3.17
N LEU A 220 -4.61 -8.32 2.32
CA LEU A 220 -4.28 -7.69 1.05
C LEU A 220 -4.89 -8.50 -0.10
N ILE A 221 -5.65 -7.84 -0.96
CA ILE A 221 -6.18 -8.38 -2.21
C ILE A 221 -5.58 -7.58 -3.38
N ALA A 222 -5.05 -8.28 -4.38
CA ALA A 222 -4.59 -7.65 -5.61
C ALA A 222 -4.80 -8.55 -6.83
N ASN A 223 -4.95 -7.97 -8.01
CA ASN A 223 -4.96 -8.73 -9.26
C ASN A 223 -3.55 -9.27 -9.62
N MET A 224 -2.51 -8.46 -9.41
CA MET A 224 -1.11 -8.85 -9.60
C MET A 224 -0.20 -8.12 -8.61
N ILE A 225 0.87 -8.79 -8.18
CA ILE A 225 1.94 -8.16 -7.39
C ILE A 225 3.28 -8.33 -8.08
N THR A 226 4.10 -7.28 -8.08
CA THR A 226 5.52 -7.34 -8.47
C THR A 226 6.40 -6.84 -7.32
N ILE A 227 7.36 -7.65 -6.89
CA ILE A 227 8.33 -7.32 -5.84
C ILE A 227 9.71 -7.24 -6.50
N SER A 228 10.16 -6.03 -6.84
CA SER A 228 11.36 -5.83 -7.65
C SER A 228 11.97 -4.45 -7.39
N GLY A 229 13.17 -4.41 -6.84
CA GLY A 229 13.87 -3.14 -6.56
C GLY A 229 15.37 -3.27 -6.71
N SER A 230 16.01 -2.21 -7.19
CA SER A 230 17.47 -2.13 -7.36
C SER A 230 18.18 -1.83 -6.04
N SER A 231 17.50 -1.12 -5.13
CA SER A 231 17.94 -0.77 -3.79
C SER A 231 16.97 -1.33 -2.73
N GLY A 232 17.36 -1.32 -1.45
CA GLY A 232 16.44 -1.54 -0.33
C GLY A 232 15.89 -2.96 -0.09
N ALA A 233 16.11 -3.93 -0.99
CA ALA A 233 15.60 -5.31 -0.89
C ALA A 233 14.08 -5.34 -0.55
N PRO A 234 13.22 -4.92 -1.49
CA PRO A 234 11.79 -4.79 -1.25
C PRO A 234 11.16 -6.12 -0.85
N GLY A 235 10.10 -6.06 -0.05
CA GLY A 235 9.41 -7.28 0.32
C GLY A 235 8.04 -7.13 0.94
N ILE A 236 7.31 -8.24 0.90
CA ILE A 236 6.06 -8.45 1.63
C ILE A 236 6.34 -9.39 2.80
N TYR A 237 5.88 -9.00 3.98
CA TYR A 237 5.96 -9.77 5.21
C TYR A 237 4.55 -10.14 5.66
N ILE A 238 4.28 -11.44 5.80
CA ILE A 238 2.98 -11.97 6.19
C ILE A 238 3.15 -12.72 7.50
N ALA A 239 2.46 -12.25 8.54
CA ALA A 239 2.59 -12.76 9.89
C ALA A 239 1.25 -12.84 10.61
N ASP A 240 1.22 -13.50 11.76
CA ASP A 240 0.11 -13.46 12.72
C ASP A 240 -1.27 -13.72 12.08
N GLN A 241 -1.37 -14.73 11.21
CA GLN A 241 -2.56 -15.08 10.43
C GLN A 241 -3.02 -14.03 9.40
N GLY A 242 -2.13 -13.12 8.99
CA GLY A 242 -2.35 -12.21 7.89
C GLY A 242 -2.63 -12.94 6.57
N ILE A 243 -3.40 -12.33 5.69
CA ILE A 243 -3.93 -12.97 4.48
C ILE A 243 -3.49 -12.19 3.24
N LEU A 244 -2.85 -12.88 2.31
CA LEU A 244 -2.51 -12.35 0.99
C LEU A 244 -3.24 -13.14 -0.10
N ASN A 245 -4.18 -12.50 -0.79
CA ASN A 245 -4.87 -13.07 -1.95
C ASN A 245 -4.44 -12.32 -3.22
N VAL A 246 -3.94 -13.05 -4.22
CA VAL A 246 -3.53 -12.49 -5.50
C VAL A 246 -4.17 -13.26 -6.64
N ASP A 247 -5.05 -12.62 -7.42
CA ASP A 247 -5.86 -13.31 -8.43
C ASP A 247 -5.03 -13.92 -9.56
N ASN A 248 -3.84 -13.38 -9.83
CA ASN A 248 -2.88 -13.93 -10.79
C ASN A 248 -1.56 -14.29 -10.11
N TYR A 249 -0.49 -13.61 -10.48
CA TYR A 249 0.87 -13.98 -10.11
C TYR A 249 1.47 -12.98 -9.13
N ILE A 250 2.32 -13.50 -8.26
CA ILE A 250 3.29 -12.72 -7.50
C ILE A 250 4.63 -12.85 -8.23
N ASN A 251 5.07 -11.80 -8.91
CA ASN A 251 6.34 -11.75 -9.61
C ASN A 251 7.43 -11.26 -8.67
N ILE A 252 8.43 -12.08 -8.39
CA ILE A 252 9.57 -11.70 -7.55
C ILE A 252 10.79 -11.49 -8.45
N THR A 253 11.25 -10.25 -8.53
CA THR A 253 12.25 -9.71 -9.46
C THR A 253 11.85 -9.79 -10.93
N THR A 254 12.20 -8.76 -11.69
CA THR A 254 11.90 -8.70 -13.14
C THR A 254 13.14 -8.43 -13.99
N ALA A 255 14.26 -8.03 -13.37
CA ALA A 255 15.54 -7.74 -14.03
C ALA A 255 16.73 -8.27 -13.20
N ASN A 256 17.88 -8.49 -13.85
CA ASN A 256 19.04 -9.19 -13.25
C ASN A 256 19.56 -8.55 -11.96
N ASP A 257 19.61 -7.21 -11.89
CA ASP A 257 20.17 -6.48 -10.75
C ASP A 257 19.13 -6.12 -9.67
N THR A 258 17.92 -6.70 -9.77
CA THR A 258 16.84 -6.46 -8.82
C THR A 258 16.79 -7.53 -7.73
N LYS A 259 16.26 -7.14 -6.57
CA LYS A 259 16.03 -7.99 -5.41
C LYS A 259 14.56 -7.94 -5.05
N GLY A 260 14.03 -9.02 -4.49
CA GLY A 260 12.66 -9.08 -3.99
C GLY A 260 12.48 -10.22 -3.02
N LYS A 261 11.68 -9.99 -1.97
CA LYS A 261 11.43 -10.97 -0.91
C LYS A 261 9.95 -11.15 -0.64
N LEU A 262 9.53 -12.40 -0.55
CA LEU A 262 8.26 -12.79 0.05
C LEU A 262 8.56 -13.56 1.34
N PHE A 263 8.07 -13.06 2.46
CA PHE A 263 8.47 -13.51 3.78
C PHE A 263 7.24 -13.93 4.59
N ILE A 264 7.23 -15.18 5.05
CA ILE A 264 6.20 -15.72 5.93
C ILE A 264 6.83 -15.90 7.30
N ASN A 265 6.35 -15.14 8.29
CA ASN A 265 6.91 -15.12 9.64
C ASN A 265 5.88 -15.29 10.74
N SER A 266 6.37 -15.49 11.97
CA SER A 266 5.59 -15.66 13.21
C SER A 266 5.23 -17.11 13.57
N ASP A 267 4.84 -17.31 14.83
CA ASP A 267 4.33 -18.57 15.39
C ASP A 267 3.03 -18.99 14.72
N MET A 268 2.22 -18.02 14.31
CA MET A 268 1.00 -18.22 13.53
C MET A 268 1.23 -17.64 12.12
N PRO A 269 1.87 -18.39 11.22
CA PRO A 269 2.18 -17.90 9.87
C PRO A 269 0.90 -17.52 9.12
N GLY A 270 0.99 -16.48 8.30
CA GLY A 270 -0.12 -16.06 7.44
C GLY A 270 -0.30 -16.94 6.20
N THR A 271 -1.40 -16.73 5.50
CA THR A 271 -1.78 -17.51 4.31
C THR A 271 -1.56 -16.71 3.03
N ILE A 272 -1.12 -17.40 1.98
CA ILE A 272 -0.97 -16.82 0.64
C ILE A 272 -1.76 -17.68 -0.34
N GLU A 273 -2.56 -17.04 -1.17
CA GLU A 273 -3.26 -17.66 -2.29
C GLU A 273 -2.95 -16.90 -3.57
N SER A 274 -2.48 -17.62 -4.60
CA SER A 274 -2.22 -17.08 -5.92
C SER A 274 -2.22 -18.15 -6.99
N LYS A 275 -2.30 -17.76 -8.27
CA LYS A 275 -2.05 -18.68 -9.39
C LYS A 275 -0.59 -19.12 -9.49
N GLY A 276 0.32 -18.37 -8.87
CA GLY A 276 1.70 -18.79 -8.71
C GLY A 276 2.62 -17.69 -8.20
N ILE A 277 3.74 -18.13 -7.63
CA ILE A 277 4.91 -17.31 -7.29
C ILE A 277 5.93 -17.49 -8.41
N LEU A 278 6.15 -16.42 -9.18
CA LEU A 278 7.05 -16.42 -10.33
C LEU A 278 8.40 -15.82 -9.95
N PHE A 279 9.43 -16.66 -9.89
CA PHE A 279 10.80 -16.25 -9.63
C PHE A 279 11.48 -15.77 -10.92
N GLY A 280 11.71 -14.46 -11.00
CA GLY A 280 12.41 -13.83 -12.10
C GLY A 280 13.92 -14.00 -12.06
N VAL A 281 14.61 -13.23 -12.90
CA VAL A 281 16.05 -13.34 -13.18
C VAL A 281 16.94 -12.63 -12.16
N GLY A 282 16.37 -11.82 -11.28
CA GLY A 282 17.10 -11.19 -10.18
C GLY A 282 17.21 -12.10 -8.96
N LYS A 283 17.61 -11.52 -7.83
CA LYS A 283 17.62 -12.23 -6.54
C LYS A 283 16.21 -12.31 -5.96
N ALA A 284 15.48 -13.36 -6.35
CA ALA A 284 14.11 -13.63 -5.92
C ALA A 284 14.08 -14.64 -4.76
N GLU A 285 13.58 -14.22 -3.59
CA GLU A 285 13.60 -15.04 -2.37
C GLU A 285 12.19 -15.25 -1.81
N LEU A 286 11.82 -16.51 -1.53
CA LEU A 286 10.70 -16.91 -0.69
C LEU A 286 11.26 -17.46 0.62
N ILE A 287 10.80 -16.93 1.75
CA ILE A 287 11.37 -17.25 3.06
C ILE A 287 10.27 -17.74 3.99
N PHE A 288 10.44 -18.95 4.52
CA PHE A 288 9.62 -19.53 5.58
C PHE A 288 10.38 -19.44 6.90
N LYS A 289 9.87 -18.64 7.84
CA LYS A 289 10.45 -18.48 9.17
C LYS A 289 9.34 -18.40 10.22
N HIS A 290 8.75 -19.55 10.49
CA HIS A 290 7.66 -19.69 11.44
C HIS A 290 7.97 -20.78 12.47
N ASN A 291 7.11 -20.92 13.48
CA ASN A 291 7.19 -22.00 14.47
C ASN A 291 5.99 -22.96 14.40
N SER A 292 5.18 -22.88 13.35
CA SER A 292 4.14 -23.88 13.07
C SER A 292 4.75 -25.23 12.70
N ASP A 293 4.13 -26.30 13.22
CA ASP A 293 4.46 -27.71 12.96
C ASP A 293 3.68 -28.29 11.76
N ASN A 294 2.79 -27.53 11.13
CA ASN A 294 1.99 -28.02 10.00
C ASN A 294 1.54 -26.86 9.10
N TYR A 295 2.49 -26.04 8.64
CA TYR A 295 2.16 -24.94 7.75
C TYR A 295 2.00 -25.42 6.31
N ALA A 296 0.79 -25.38 5.75
CA ALA A 296 0.56 -25.73 4.37
C ALA A 296 0.75 -24.53 3.43
N PHE A 297 1.63 -24.67 2.44
CA PHE A 297 1.81 -23.69 1.37
C PHE A 297 1.38 -24.30 0.02
N SER A 298 0.35 -23.73 -0.59
CA SER A 298 -0.33 -24.31 -1.76
C SER A 298 -0.13 -23.54 -3.07
N SER A 299 0.32 -22.28 -3.03
CA SER A 299 0.58 -21.52 -4.26
C SER A 299 1.67 -22.20 -5.11
N PRO A 300 1.45 -22.40 -6.42
CA PRO A 300 2.47 -22.93 -7.32
C PRO A 300 3.76 -22.11 -7.31
N LEU A 301 4.91 -22.78 -7.36
CA LEU A 301 6.23 -22.17 -7.44
C LEU A 301 6.76 -22.34 -8.87
N ILE A 302 7.21 -21.25 -9.49
CA ILE A 302 7.54 -21.21 -10.92
C ILE A 302 8.86 -20.47 -11.13
N SER A 303 9.87 -21.13 -11.71
CA SER A 303 11.11 -20.49 -12.12
C SER A 303 10.98 -19.97 -13.55
N LYS A 304 11.13 -18.65 -13.77
CA LYS A 304 11.03 -18.07 -15.13
C LYS A 304 12.07 -18.65 -16.10
N ASN A 305 13.28 -18.87 -15.59
CA ASN A 305 14.36 -19.59 -16.26
C ASN A 305 14.87 -20.70 -15.32
N THR A 306 15.50 -21.73 -15.87
CA THR A 306 16.13 -22.80 -15.09
C THR A 306 17.07 -22.23 -14.03
N GLY A 307 16.92 -22.65 -12.78
CA GLY A 307 17.76 -22.20 -11.66
C GLY A 307 17.30 -20.90 -10.99
N ASN A 308 16.30 -20.20 -11.53
CA ASN A 308 15.79 -18.98 -10.89
C ASN A 308 15.01 -19.29 -9.61
N GLY A 309 15.17 -18.42 -8.63
CA GLY A 309 14.44 -18.48 -7.36
C GLY A 309 15.23 -19.17 -6.26
N ILE A 310 15.07 -18.64 -5.05
CA ILE A 310 15.65 -19.19 -3.83
C ILE A 310 14.51 -19.34 -2.82
N ILE A 311 14.32 -20.55 -2.32
CA ILE A 311 13.45 -20.84 -1.19
C ILE A 311 14.36 -21.06 0.02
N ASN A 312 14.11 -20.32 1.10
CA ASN A 312 14.80 -20.50 2.37
C ASN A 312 13.79 -20.95 3.42
N ALA A 313 13.94 -22.18 3.90
CA ALA A 313 13.27 -22.67 5.09
C ALA A 313 14.19 -22.44 6.30
N GLU A 314 13.89 -21.40 7.09
CA GLU A 314 14.70 -21.00 8.24
C GLU A 314 14.22 -21.64 9.55
N SER A 315 12.91 -21.82 9.73
CA SER A 315 12.35 -22.49 10.90
C SER A 315 10.95 -23.06 10.64
N GLY A 316 10.55 -24.04 11.45
CA GLY A 316 9.21 -24.65 11.42
C GLY A 316 9.06 -25.72 10.34
N GLU A 317 7.88 -26.33 10.28
CA GLU A 317 7.52 -27.38 9.33
C GLU A 317 6.57 -26.83 8.25
N THR A 318 7.07 -26.76 7.01
CA THR A 318 6.28 -26.33 5.84
C THR A 318 5.96 -27.52 4.93
N HIS A 319 4.68 -27.76 4.69
CA HIS A 319 4.20 -28.70 3.68
C HIS A 319 4.00 -27.98 2.34
N LEU A 320 4.84 -28.30 1.36
CA LEU A 320 4.65 -27.82 -0.01
C LEU A 320 3.59 -28.69 -0.68
N THR A 321 2.43 -28.11 -0.98
CA THR A 321 1.27 -28.83 -1.54
C THR A 321 0.91 -28.40 -2.96
N GLY A 322 1.42 -27.24 -3.39
CA GLY A 322 1.24 -26.70 -4.75
C GLY A 322 1.88 -27.54 -5.85
N ASP A 323 1.48 -27.27 -7.09
CA ASP A 323 2.11 -27.84 -8.28
C ASP A 323 3.37 -27.04 -8.64
N ASN A 324 4.54 -27.58 -8.31
CA ASN A 324 5.83 -26.92 -8.46
C ASN A 324 6.65 -27.52 -9.60
N THR A 325 6.05 -28.21 -10.59
CA THR A 325 6.79 -28.86 -11.71
C THR A 325 7.68 -27.93 -12.51
N ASP A 326 7.40 -26.63 -12.49
CA ASP A 326 8.17 -25.59 -13.17
C ASP A 326 9.12 -24.81 -12.25
N TYR A 327 9.18 -25.18 -10.97
CA TYR A 327 10.25 -24.75 -10.08
C TYR A 327 11.53 -25.53 -10.37
N SER A 328 12.65 -24.82 -10.43
CA SER A 328 13.99 -25.40 -10.62
C SER A 328 15.07 -24.61 -9.87
N GLY A 329 14.66 -23.76 -8.93
CA GLY A 329 15.54 -22.91 -8.14
C GLY A 329 16.22 -23.64 -6.97
N LEU A 330 16.92 -22.88 -6.14
CA LEU A 330 17.62 -23.40 -4.97
C LEU A 330 16.68 -23.56 -3.76
N LEU A 331 16.71 -24.70 -3.09
CA LEU A 331 16.02 -24.92 -1.81
C LEU A 331 17.05 -25.06 -0.68
N ASN A 332 17.06 -24.09 0.23
CA ASN A 332 17.91 -24.08 1.42
C ASN A 332 17.06 -24.42 2.64
N ILE A 333 17.49 -25.41 3.43
CA ILE A 333 16.79 -25.84 4.65
C ILE A 333 17.80 -25.73 5.80
N LEU A 334 17.51 -24.88 6.79
CA LEU A 334 18.32 -24.77 8.00
C LEU A 334 18.01 -25.92 8.97
N PRO A 335 18.90 -26.24 9.92
CA PRO A 335 18.67 -27.33 10.89
C PRO A 335 17.41 -27.18 11.77
N THR A 336 16.87 -25.97 11.83
CA THR A 336 15.66 -25.61 12.59
C THR A 336 14.37 -25.70 11.78
N ALA A 337 14.44 -26.15 10.52
CA ALA A 337 13.30 -26.23 9.62
C ALA A 337 13.15 -27.63 9.00
N SER A 338 11.93 -27.96 8.61
CA SER A 338 11.59 -29.11 7.77
C SER A 338 10.71 -28.69 6.60
N ILE A 339 10.90 -29.36 5.47
CA ILE A 339 10.06 -29.23 4.27
C ILE A 339 9.50 -30.60 3.96
N ASP A 340 8.19 -30.68 4.03
CA ASP A 340 7.43 -31.90 3.80
C ASP A 340 6.84 -31.91 2.40
N ILE A 341 7.06 -33.02 1.70
CA ILE A 341 6.62 -33.25 0.33
C ILE A 341 5.82 -34.54 0.24
N SER A 342 4.61 -34.46 -0.31
CA SER A 342 3.72 -35.62 -0.48
C SER A 342 3.76 -36.20 -1.90
N SER A 343 4.31 -35.44 -2.86
CA SER A 343 4.42 -35.82 -4.27
C SER A 343 5.66 -35.18 -4.90
N GLN A 344 6.24 -35.84 -5.92
CA GLN A 344 7.39 -35.32 -6.66
C GLN A 344 7.14 -33.93 -7.25
N LYS A 345 5.89 -33.64 -7.67
CA LYS A 345 5.54 -32.32 -8.20
C LYS A 345 5.69 -31.19 -7.18
N ASN A 346 5.74 -31.49 -5.88
CA ASN A 346 5.83 -30.48 -4.82
C ASN A 346 7.26 -29.93 -4.63
N ILE A 347 8.30 -30.58 -5.14
CA ILE A 347 9.68 -30.06 -5.10
C ILE A 347 10.16 -29.54 -6.47
N GLY A 348 9.38 -29.80 -7.52
CA GLY A 348 9.71 -29.40 -8.88
C GLY A 348 10.85 -30.20 -9.50
N LYS A 349 11.64 -29.52 -10.34
CA LYS A 349 12.84 -30.02 -11.02
C LYS A 349 14.12 -29.73 -10.24
N SER A 350 14.01 -29.09 -9.08
CA SER A 350 15.13 -28.87 -8.17
C SER A 350 15.66 -30.22 -7.68
N VAL A 351 16.96 -30.44 -7.90
CA VAL A 351 17.72 -31.61 -7.42
C VAL A 351 18.54 -31.19 -6.22
#